data_AF-A0A2V5JT83-F1
#
_entry.id   AF-A0A2V5JT83-F1
#
_cell.length_a   1.000
_cell.length_b   1.000
_cell.length_c   1.000
_cell.angle_alpha   90.00
_cell.angle_beta   90.00
_cell.angle_gamma   90.00
#
_symmetry.space_group_name_H-M   'P 1'
#
loop_
_entity.id
_entity.type
_entity.pdbx_description
1 polymer ?
#
loop_
_entity_poly.entity_id
_entity_poly.type
_entity_poly.pdbx_seq_one_letter_code
_entity_poly.pdbx_strand_id
1 'polypeptide(L)'
;VLFGERPAAEVLLAFEGKSPVGFAIFFHNFSTWLGRPGLYLEDLFVKPEKRGKGYGRALLVELAKIARDRGCGRMEWAVLDWNEPAIKFYRALGAKPMDEWTVFRLTRDGIERLANAADTAATTEPVEHD
;
A
#
# COMPACT_ATOMS: atom_id res chain seq x y z
N VAL A 1 -15.37 6.80 4.56
CA VAL A 1 -14.14 6.01 4.33
C VAL A 1 -12.91 6.91 4.35
N LEU A 2 -12.81 7.93 3.49
CA LEU A 2 -11.66 8.87 3.49
C LEU A 2 -11.76 10.00 4.51
N PHE A 3 -12.96 10.30 4.99
CA PHE A 3 -13.22 11.38 5.96
C PHE A 3 -13.99 10.80 7.15
N GLY A 4 -13.76 11.37 8.35
CA GLY A 4 -14.34 10.95 9.62
C GLY A 4 -13.31 10.92 10.75
N GLU A 5 -13.72 10.61 11.98
CA GLU A 5 -12.82 10.53 13.15
C GLU A 5 -11.75 9.44 13.01
N ARG A 6 -12.06 8.38 12.26
CA ARG A 6 -11.13 7.28 11.93
C ARG A 6 -11.19 7.00 10.43
N PRO A 7 -10.47 7.79 9.60
CA PRO A 7 -10.45 7.55 8.16
C PRO A 7 -9.71 6.25 7.87
N ALA A 8 -10.25 5.44 6.96
CA ALA A 8 -9.63 4.19 6.53
C ALA A 8 -8.44 4.43 5.58
N ALA A 9 -8.43 5.58 4.89
CA ALA A 9 -7.34 6.04 4.04
C ALA A 9 -7.36 7.57 3.96
N GLU A 10 -6.22 8.15 3.59
CA GLU A 10 -5.99 9.57 3.40
C GLU A 10 -5.64 9.87 1.94
N VAL A 11 -5.80 11.13 1.53
CA VAL A 11 -5.50 11.56 0.15
C VAL A 11 -4.65 12.82 0.15
N LEU A 12 -3.60 12.83 -0.68
CA LEU A 12 -2.90 14.04 -1.10
C LEU A 12 -3.37 14.44 -2.49
N LEU A 13 -3.62 15.73 -2.68
CA LEU A 13 -3.94 16.31 -3.98
C LEU A 13 -2.78 17.19 -4.44
N ALA A 14 -2.34 16.97 -5.68
CA ALA A 14 -1.40 17.87 -6.35
C ALA A 14 -2.17 18.92 -7.15
N PHE A 15 -1.78 20.18 -7.02
CA PHE A 15 -2.38 21.30 -7.74
C PHE A 15 -1.36 22.05 -8.59
N GLU A 16 -1.79 22.50 -9.77
CA GLU A 16 -1.13 23.54 -10.57
C GLU A 16 -2.02 24.79 -10.49
N GLY A 17 -1.60 25.77 -9.66
CA GLY A 17 -2.47 26.87 -9.26
C GLY A 17 -3.70 26.37 -8.49
N LYS A 18 -4.90 26.65 -9.01
CA LYS A 18 -6.17 26.16 -8.44
C LYS A 18 -6.66 24.84 -9.06
N SER A 19 -5.95 24.30 -10.06
CA SER A 19 -6.39 23.12 -10.80
C SER A 19 -5.78 21.84 -10.23
N PRO A 20 -6.58 20.82 -9.84
CA PRO A 20 -6.05 19.53 -9.42
C PRO A 20 -5.47 18.78 -10.63
N VAL A 21 -4.24 18.31 -10.48
CA VAL A 21 -3.45 17.65 -11.55
C VAL A 21 -3.07 16.21 -11.24
N GLY A 22 -3.22 15.77 -10.00
CA GLY A 22 -2.91 14.41 -9.57
C GLY A 22 -3.28 14.19 -8.11
N PHE A 23 -3.16 12.95 -7.66
CA PHE A 23 -3.43 12.56 -6.30
C PHE A 23 -2.59 11.35 -5.88
N ALA A 24 -2.52 11.14 -4.57
CA ALA A 24 -2.06 9.89 -3.97
C ALA A 24 -3.00 9.46 -2.84
N ILE A 25 -3.49 8.22 -2.87
CA ILE A 25 -4.29 7.60 -1.80
C ILE A 25 -3.39 6.65 -1.01
N PHE A 26 -3.41 6.77 0.31
CA PHE A 26 -2.56 5.95 1.17
C PHE A 26 -3.25 5.63 2.50
N PHE A 27 -2.73 4.63 3.19
CA PHE A 27 -3.14 4.25 4.54
C PHE A 27 -1.94 3.72 5.33
N HIS A 28 -2.13 3.43 6.62
CA HIS A 28 -1.07 2.88 7.46
C HIS A 28 -1.23 1.36 7.60
N ASN A 29 -0.13 0.63 7.39
CA ASN A 29 0.00 -0.78 7.72
C ASN A 29 0.94 -0.95 8.93
N PHE A 30 1.28 -2.18 9.29
CA PHE A 30 2.21 -2.46 10.37
C PHE A 30 3.27 -3.47 9.95
N SER A 31 4.52 -3.25 10.37
CA SER A 31 5.61 -4.21 10.21
C SER A 31 5.89 -4.88 11.55
N THR A 32 5.59 -6.17 11.66
CA THR A 32 5.97 -6.99 12.83
C THR A 32 7.47 -7.17 12.95
N TRP A 33 8.19 -7.21 11.82
CA TRP A 33 9.65 -7.29 11.79
C TRP A 33 10.34 -6.04 12.34
N LEU A 34 9.78 -4.85 12.08
CA LEU A 34 10.33 -3.59 12.56
C LEU A 34 9.70 -3.11 13.86
N GLY A 35 8.59 -3.71 14.29
CA GLY A 35 7.78 -3.22 15.41
C GLY A 35 7.28 -1.80 15.22
N ARG A 36 7.03 -1.38 13.96
CA ARG A 36 6.71 0.01 13.58
C ARG A 36 5.55 0.07 12.59
N PRO A 37 4.77 1.16 12.59
CA PRO A 37 3.84 1.43 11.49
C PRO A 37 4.58 1.50 10.15
N GLY A 38 3.86 1.28 9.07
CA GLY A 38 4.31 1.59 7.71
C GLY A 38 3.26 2.43 6.98
N LEU A 39 3.65 3.01 5.86
CA LEU A 39 2.75 3.72 4.96
C LEU A 39 2.59 2.89 3.68
N TYR A 40 1.36 2.54 3.35
CA TYR A 40 1.04 1.86 2.09
C TYR A 40 0.38 2.84 1.13
N LEU A 41 0.99 3.05 -0.02
CA LEU A 41 0.45 3.84 -1.12
C LEU A 41 -0.41 2.92 -2.00
N GLU A 42 -1.71 3.17 -2.02
CA GLU A 42 -2.70 2.42 -2.81
C GLU A 42 -2.70 2.87 -4.26
N ASP A 43 -2.89 4.18 -4.49
CA ASP A 43 -3.00 4.76 -5.82
C ASP A 43 -2.12 6.00 -5.95
N LEU A 44 -1.39 6.10 -7.06
CA LEU A 44 -0.69 7.31 -7.48
C LEU A 44 -1.10 7.65 -8.91
N PHE A 45 -1.70 8.82 -9.10
CA PHE A 45 -2.14 9.26 -10.42
C PHE A 45 -1.77 10.71 -10.70
N VAL A 46 -1.32 10.95 -11.92
CA VAL A 46 -1.13 12.29 -12.49
C VAL A 46 -1.80 12.30 -13.86
N LYS A 47 -2.58 13.35 -14.13
CA LYS A 47 -3.24 13.59 -15.42
C LYS A 47 -2.22 13.42 -16.56
N PRO A 48 -2.52 12.67 -17.63
CA PRO A 48 -1.57 12.37 -18.71
C PRO A 48 -0.82 13.60 -19.25
N GLU A 49 -1.55 14.69 -19.50
CA GLU A 49 -1.04 15.97 -20.01
C GLU A 49 -0.18 16.78 -19.00
N LYS A 50 -0.13 16.31 -17.74
CA LYS A 50 0.69 16.89 -16.66
C LYS A 50 1.86 16.00 -16.26
N ARG A 51 2.03 14.82 -16.89
CA ARG A 51 3.17 13.92 -16.64
C ARG A 51 4.47 14.55 -17.13
N GLY A 52 5.60 14.11 -16.55
CA GLY A 52 6.92 14.68 -16.84
C GLY A 52 7.20 16.02 -16.15
N LYS A 53 6.22 16.64 -15.48
CA LYS A 53 6.37 17.93 -14.75
C LYS A 53 6.76 17.77 -13.27
N GLY A 54 7.05 16.56 -12.81
CA GLY A 54 7.49 16.31 -11.43
C GLY A 54 6.39 16.10 -10.38
N TYR A 55 5.10 16.23 -10.73
CA TYR A 55 4.00 16.09 -9.75
C TYR A 55 3.97 14.72 -9.05
N GLY A 56 4.21 13.62 -9.77
CA GLY A 56 4.25 12.28 -9.18
C GLY A 56 5.39 12.13 -8.16
N ARG A 57 6.56 12.71 -8.47
CA ARG A 57 7.69 12.75 -7.54
C ARG A 57 7.37 13.62 -6.32
N ALA A 58 6.72 14.77 -6.51
CA ALA A 58 6.33 15.64 -5.42
C ALA A 58 5.35 14.95 -4.45
N LEU A 59 4.37 14.21 -4.97
CA LEU A 59 3.45 13.40 -4.16
C LEU A 59 4.20 12.33 -3.35
N LEU A 60 5.11 11.57 -3.97
CA LEU A 60 5.92 10.57 -3.27
C LEU A 60 6.84 11.17 -2.21
N VAL A 61 7.40 12.35 -2.46
CA VAL A 61 8.21 13.08 -1.48
C VAL A 61 7.37 13.50 -0.28
N GLU A 62 6.14 13.97 -0.48
CA GLU A 62 5.27 14.29 0.66
C GLU A 62 4.81 13.05 1.43
N LEU A 63 4.52 11.94 0.76
CA LEU A 63 4.26 10.67 1.46
C LEU A 63 5.47 10.21 2.28
N ALA A 64 6.68 10.36 1.76
CA ALA A 64 7.89 10.02 2.52
C ALA A 64 8.09 10.91 3.75
N LYS A 65 7.76 12.21 3.67
CA LYS A 65 7.77 13.11 4.83
C LYS A 65 6.72 12.71 5.85
N ILE A 66 5.50 12.41 5.41
CA ILE A 66 4.42 11.91 6.28
C ILE A 66 4.86 10.62 6.99
N ALA A 67 5.42 9.65 6.25
CA ALA A 67 5.92 8.40 6.80
C ALA A 67 6.99 8.65 7.87
N ARG A 68 7.98 9.51 7.58
CA ARG A 68 9.02 9.89 8.55
C ARG A 68 8.42 10.54 9.81
N ASP A 69 7.58 11.54 9.64
CA ASP A 69 7.03 12.34 10.74
C ASP A 69 6.06 11.52 11.62
N ARG A 70 5.46 10.47 11.07
CA ARG A 70 4.62 9.50 11.79
C ARG A 70 5.39 8.27 12.30
N GLY A 71 6.71 8.25 12.17
CA GLY A 71 7.57 7.19 12.70
C GLY A 71 7.44 5.85 11.95
N CYS A 72 6.98 5.87 10.70
CA CYS A 72 6.88 4.67 9.87
C CYS A 72 8.27 4.09 9.56
N GLY A 73 8.39 2.77 9.67
CA GLY A 73 9.63 2.04 9.36
C GLY A 73 9.83 1.79 7.86
N ARG A 74 8.75 1.88 7.06
CA ARG A 74 8.77 1.64 5.62
C ARG A 74 7.62 2.34 4.89
N MET A 75 7.80 2.55 3.60
CA MET A 75 6.78 2.96 2.64
C MET A 75 6.73 1.96 1.50
N GLU A 76 5.54 1.44 1.16
CA GLU A 76 5.35 0.34 0.21
C GLU A 76 4.19 0.63 -0.75
N TRP A 77 4.25 0.07 -1.95
CA TRP A 77 3.16 0.10 -2.95
C TRP A 77 3.31 -1.06 -3.92
N ALA A 78 2.19 -1.41 -4.57
CA ALA A 78 2.20 -2.34 -5.69
C ALA A 78 2.38 -1.60 -7.01
N VAL A 79 2.96 -2.29 -7.99
CA VAL A 79 3.02 -1.85 -9.39
C VAL A 79 2.71 -3.05 -10.27
N LEU A 80 1.97 -2.82 -11.36
CA LEU A 80 1.75 -3.86 -12.37
C LEU A 80 3.10 -4.24 -12.99
N ASP A 81 3.37 -5.54 -13.09
CA ASP A 81 4.64 -6.12 -13.56
C ASP A 81 5.04 -5.65 -14.96
N TRP A 82 4.07 -5.39 -15.82
CA TRP A 82 4.27 -4.88 -17.17
C TRP A 82 4.49 -3.36 -17.26
N ASN A 83 4.32 -2.61 -16.16
CA ASN A 83 4.43 -1.15 -16.15
C ASN A 83 5.89 -0.69 -16.01
N GLU A 84 6.70 -1.01 -17.00
CA GLU A 84 8.13 -0.70 -17.07
C GLU A 84 8.45 0.79 -16.81
N PRO A 85 7.69 1.78 -17.35
CA PRO A 85 7.93 3.19 -17.04
C PRO A 85 7.80 3.52 -15.55
N ALA A 86 6.79 2.97 -14.87
CA ALA A 86 6.62 3.17 -13.43
C ALA A 86 7.70 2.44 -12.63
N ILE A 87 8.04 1.20 -13.00
CA ILE A 87 9.12 0.43 -12.35
C ILE A 87 10.44 1.18 -12.41
N LYS A 88 10.84 1.71 -13.59
CA LYS A 88 12.04 2.52 -13.74
C LYS A 88 12.01 3.78 -12.88
N PHE A 89 10.88 4.46 -12.85
CA PHE A 89 10.68 5.64 -12.00
C PHE A 89 10.85 5.31 -10.51
N TYR A 90 10.27 4.22 -10.03
CA TYR A 90 10.40 3.80 -8.63
C TYR A 90 11.82 3.36 -8.26
N ARG A 91 12.51 2.61 -9.14
CA ARG A 91 13.92 2.23 -8.92
C ARG A 91 14.84 3.45 -8.86
N ALA A 92 14.59 4.48 -9.67
CA ALA A 92 15.35 5.73 -9.63
C ALA A 92 15.15 6.51 -8.31
N LEU A 93 14.08 6.23 -7.55
CA LEU A 93 13.86 6.77 -6.21
C LEU A 93 14.50 5.92 -5.10
N GLY A 94 15.14 4.80 -5.45
CA GLY A 94 15.74 3.86 -4.50
C GLY A 94 14.79 2.76 -4.00
N ALA A 95 13.56 2.68 -4.53
CA ALA A 95 12.65 1.59 -4.21
C ALA A 95 13.15 0.26 -4.81
N LYS A 96 12.96 -0.83 -4.08
CA LYS A 96 13.34 -2.19 -4.48
C LYS A 96 12.10 -3.07 -4.51
N PRO A 97 11.99 -4.01 -5.46
CA PRO A 97 10.89 -4.97 -5.46
C PRO A 97 11.04 -5.97 -4.30
N MET A 98 9.92 -6.54 -3.88
CA MET A 98 9.86 -7.60 -2.87
C MET A 98 9.59 -8.94 -3.56
N ASP A 99 10.59 -9.45 -4.30
CA ASP A 99 10.42 -10.60 -5.21
C ASP A 99 10.08 -11.93 -4.51
N GLU A 100 10.33 -12.03 -3.21
CA GLU A 100 10.01 -13.23 -2.40
C GLU A 100 8.57 -13.24 -1.86
N TRP A 101 7.80 -12.17 -2.09
CA TRP A 101 6.44 -12.01 -1.54
C TRP A 101 5.40 -11.93 -2.65
N THR A 102 4.40 -12.81 -2.58
CA THR A 102 3.25 -12.81 -3.49
C THR A 102 1.98 -12.39 -2.77
N VAL A 103 1.17 -11.53 -3.40
CA VAL A 103 -0.13 -11.11 -2.85
C VAL A 103 -1.17 -12.20 -3.11
N PHE A 104 -1.69 -12.79 -2.03
CA PHE A 104 -2.90 -13.62 -2.07
C PHE A 104 -4.12 -12.77 -1.73
N ARG A 105 -5.24 -13.01 -2.42
CA ARG A 105 -6.47 -12.22 -2.22
C ARG A 105 -7.70 -13.10 -2.15
N LEU A 106 -8.48 -12.93 -1.09
CA LEU A 106 -9.88 -13.30 -1.04
C LEU A 106 -10.73 -12.07 -1.34
N THR A 107 -11.68 -12.20 -2.25
CA THR A 107 -12.75 -11.22 -2.45
C THR A 107 -13.84 -11.42 -1.40
N ARG A 108 -14.87 -10.56 -1.38
CA ARG A 108 -15.99 -10.64 -0.43
C ARG A 108 -16.52 -12.06 -0.26
N ASP A 109 -16.88 -12.74 -1.35
CA ASP A 109 -17.44 -14.09 -1.27
C ASP A 109 -16.43 -15.13 -0.74
N GLY A 110 -15.15 -14.94 -1.03
CA GLY A 110 -14.07 -15.76 -0.45
C GLY A 110 -13.94 -15.55 1.06
N ILE A 111 -14.01 -14.30 1.51
CA ILE A 111 -13.99 -13.92 2.93
C ILE A 111 -15.20 -14.52 3.65
N GLU A 112 -16.41 -14.34 3.10
CA GLU A 112 -17.65 -14.87 3.69
C GLU A 112 -17.62 -16.40 3.78
N ARG A 113 -17.17 -17.09 2.74
CA ARG A 113 -17.02 -18.55 2.79
C ARG A 113 -16.03 -19.00 3.84
N LEU A 114 -14.89 -18.33 3.95
CA LEU A 114 -13.89 -18.67 4.97
C LEU A 114 -14.41 -18.39 6.39
N ALA A 115 -15.08 -17.27 6.60
CA ALA A 115 -15.65 -16.90 7.90
C ALA A 115 -16.74 -17.88 8.38
N ASN A 116 -17.45 -18.50 7.44
CA ASN A 116 -18.50 -19.48 7.72
C ASN A 116 -18.02 -20.95 7.66
N ALA A 117 -16.73 -21.18 7.41
CA ALA A 117 -16.16 -22.51 7.49
C ALA A 117 -16.04 -22.92 8.97
N ALA A 118 -17.01 -23.67 9.47
CA ALA A 118 -16.93 -24.28 10.81
C ALA A 118 -15.67 -25.17 10.92
N ASP A 119 -14.99 -25.12 12.07
CA ASP A 119 -13.78 -25.88 12.40
C ASP A 119 -13.92 -27.35 12.03
N THR A 120 -13.45 -27.70 10.84
CA THR A 120 -13.32 -29.10 10.39
C THR A 120 -11.96 -29.68 10.78
N ALA A 121 -11.18 -28.94 11.57
CA ALA A 121 -9.89 -29.33 12.12
C ALA A 121 -9.97 -29.46 13.65
N ALA A 122 -10.85 -30.35 14.14
CA ALA A 122 -10.83 -30.82 15.52
C ALA A 122 -10.80 -32.36 15.55
N THR A 123 -9.79 -32.94 14.91
CA THR A 123 -9.34 -34.33 15.14
C THR A 123 -7.90 -34.49 14.64
N THR A 124 -6.96 -33.85 15.34
CA THR A 124 -5.59 -34.39 15.42
C THR A 124 -5.45 -34.99 16.79
N GLU A 125 -5.44 -36.32 16.85
CA GLU A 125 -5.11 -37.07 18.05
C GLU A 125 -3.75 -36.61 18.59
N PRO A 126 -3.57 -36.57 19.92
CA PRO A 126 -2.28 -36.23 20.51
C PRO A 126 -1.26 -37.31 20.11
N VAL A 127 -0.14 -36.88 19.52
CA VAL A 127 1.04 -37.74 19.36
C VAL A 127 1.59 -37.99 20.76
N GLU A 128 1.42 -39.21 21.28
CA GLU A 128 2.18 -39.69 22.43
C GLU A 128 3.67 -39.71 22.05
N HIS A 129 4.46 -38.96 22.81
CA HIS A 129 5.90 -39.08 22.82
C HIS A 129 6.28 -40.05 23.95
N ASP A 130 6.63 -41.28 23.57
CA ASP A 130 7.50 -42.16 24.38
C ASP A 130 8.96 -41.68 24.32
#